data_AF-A0A1D2M9T0-F1
#
_entry.id   AF-A0A1D2M9T0-F1
#
_cell.length_a   1.000
_cell.length_b   1.000
_cell.length_c   1.000
_cell.angle_alpha   90.00
_cell.angle_beta   90.00
_cell.angle_gamma   90.00
#
_symmetry.space_group_name_H-M   'P 1'
#
loop_
_entity.id
_entity.type
_entity.pdbx_description
1 polymer ?
#
loop_
_entity_poly.entity_id
_entity_poly.type
_entity_poly.pdbx_seq_one_letter_code
_entity_poly.pdbx_strand_id
1 'polypeptide(L)'
;MSGNVISVKFVVSRSDKNDKLFRKDGGSVHFKVDVSKDPLTMKVQLGGPLLRNGLKWCKRPVCIKIDIDFDHCNAKFNAVSKELSFPLNNTEEAYMFEDEVALPWPEFYLTTASSRGTLTCQLLDRSASATLSDDVATSKKILHDKIRCDFALIAENGKSIPCHTSFLASHSKVFLRMFETDCKEAKEKAYQMRLTEEAVNALLKFLYYSDLDDAINNPSISLELLQVAHEYDILLLEKALKRMLLRKSSDWYDTDFVVHLFQYALKLEGYEDLKEKAVKVIRTKSESLYGSAACDQLFKEDPESGKVLFLLCLRK
;
A
#
# COMPACT_ATOMS: atom_id res chain seq x y z
N MET A 1 -1.12 -1.40 -2.99
CA MET A 1 -2.40 -1.84 -3.55
C MET A 1 -2.46 -1.34 -4.99
N SER A 2 -2.35 -2.20 -5.99
CA SER A 2 -2.58 -1.78 -7.39
C SER A 2 -4.04 -2.09 -7.72
N GLY A 3 -4.93 -1.17 -7.35
CA GLY A 3 -6.30 -1.22 -7.81
C GLY A 3 -6.33 -1.01 -9.32
N ASN A 4 -7.23 -1.68 -10.03
CA ASN A 4 -7.52 -1.28 -11.40
C ASN A 4 -8.14 0.12 -11.33
N VAL A 5 -7.47 1.10 -11.92
CA VAL A 5 -7.92 2.49 -11.95
C VAL A 5 -8.56 2.74 -13.32
N ILE A 6 -9.80 3.21 -13.32
CA ILE A 6 -10.49 3.65 -14.53
C ILE A 6 -10.65 5.16 -14.42
N SER A 7 -9.97 5.91 -15.30
CA SER A 7 -10.09 7.37 -15.38
C SER A 7 -10.89 7.79 -16.61
N VAL A 8 -11.90 8.63 -16.42
CA VAL A 8 -12.77 9.17 -17.46
C VAL A 8 -12.74 10.70 -17.41
N LYS A 9 -12.34 11.33 -18.52
CA LYS A 9 -12.44 12.80 -18.67
C LYS A 9 -13.87 13.19 -19.02
N PHE A 10 -14.40 14.22 -18.37
CA PHE A 10 -15.74 14.73 -18.60
C PHE A 10 -15.79 16.27 -18.67
N VAL A 11 -16.87 16.80 -19.23
CA VAL A 11 -17.14 18.24 -19.32
C VAL A 11 -18.55 18.50 -18.76
N VAL A 12 -18.65 19.24 -17.68
CA VAL A 12 -19.93 19.65 -17.07
C VAL A 12 -20.30 21.01 -17.62
N SER A 13 -21.29 21.11 -18.50
CA SER A 13 -21.91 22.40 -18.82
C SER A 13 -23.00 22.76 -17.80
N ARG A 14 -23.48 23.99 -17.78
CA ARG A 14 -24.72 24.41 -17.08
C ARG A 14 -25.93 24.03 -17.95
N SER A 15 -27.05 23.60 -17.36
CA SER A 15 -28.34 23.54 -18.07
C SER A 15 -29.45 23.80 -17.08
N ASP A 16 -30.51 24.47 -17.52
CA ASP A 16 -31.62 24.90 -16.66
C ASP A 16 -32.51 23.75 -16.14
N LYS A 17 -32.14 22.49 -16.42
CA LYS A 17 -32.78 21.29 -15.86
C LYS A 17 -31.78 20.53 -15.00
N ASN A 18 -32.19 20.25 -13.76
CA ASN A 18 -31.40 19.67 -12.65
C ASN A 18 -30.90 18.23 -12.85
N ASP A 19 -30.82 17.72 -14.08
CA ASP A 19 -30.32 16.37 -14.37
C ASP A 19 -29.45 16.40 -15.63
N LYS A 20 -28.17 16.01 -15.50
CA LYS A 20 -27.26 15.83 -16.64
C LYS A 20 -26.84 14.37 -16.77
N LEU A 21 -27.07 13.83 -17.96
CA LEU A 21 -26.75 12.45 -18.33
C LEU A 21 -25.46 12.45 -19.16
N PHE A 22 -24.41 11.79 -18.67
CA PHE A 22 -23.21 11.52 -19.46
C PHE A 22 -23.19 10.04 -19.85
N ARG A 23 -23.16 9.78 -21.17
CA ARG A 23 -22.97 8.44 -21.73
C ARG A 23 -21.65 8.43 -22.49
N LYS A 24 -20.72 7.58 -22.08
CA LYS A 24 -19.53 7.26 -22.86
C LYS A 24 -19.34 5.74 -22.83
N ASP A 25 -19.21 5.13 -24.01
CA ASP A 25 -18.92 3.70 -24.20
C ASP A 25 -19.84 2.76 -23.41
N GLY A 26 -21.14 3.07 -23.38
CA GLY A 26 -22.15 2.26 -22.69
C GLY A 26 -22.11 2.33 -21.16
N GLY A 27 -21.19 3.06 -20.54
CA GLY A 27 -21.28 3.43 -19.12
C GLY A 27 -22.12 4.69 -18.93
N SER A 28 -22.89 4.76 -17.84
CA SER A 28 -23.58 5.99 -17.44
C SER A 28 -23.04 6.48 -16.10
N VAL A 29 -22.50 7.70 -16.12
CA VAL A 29 -22.19 8.46 -14.90
C VAL A 29 -23.18 9.62 -14.84
N HIS A 30 -23.92 9.71 -13.75
CA HIS A 30 -24.87 10.77 -13.52
C HIS A 30 -24.38 11.63 -12.37
N PHE A 31 -24.43 12.94 -12.55
CA PHE A 31 -24.13 13.91 -11.52
C PHE A 31 -25.35 14.78 -11.33
N LYS A 32 -25.79 14.92 -10.09
CA LYS A 32 -26.86 15.82 -9.70
C LYS A 32 -26.39 16.68 -8.55
N VAL A 33 -26.28 17.98 -8.77
CA VAL A 33 -25.87 18.91 -7.73
C VAL A 33 -27.12 19.48 -7.11
N ASP A 34 -27.23 19.38 -5.79
CA ASP A 34 -28.29 20.03 -5.03
C ASP A 34 -27.79 21.41 -4.58
N VAL A 35 -28.24 22.44 -5.32
CA VAL A 35 -27.87 23.83 -5.06
C VAL A 35 -28.60 24.45 -3.88
N SER A 36 -29.53 23.72 -3.25
CA SER A 36 -30.30 24.19 -2.10
C SER A 36 -29.66 23.89 -0.74
N LYS A 37 -28.59 23.08 -0.72
CA LYS A 37 -27.88 22.66 0.51
C LYS A 37 -26.63 23.52 0.76
N ASP A 38 -26.31 23.77 2.03
CA ASP A 38 -25.07 24.41 2.50
C ASP A 38 -24.39 23.54 3.58
N PRO A 39 -23.20 22.97 3.34
CA PRO A 39 -22.44 23.06 2.09
C PRO A 39 -23.15 22.34 0.94
N LEU A 40 -22.88 22.78 -0.29
CA LEU A 40 -23.41 22.17 -1.50
C LEU A 40 -23.07 20.69 -1.56
N THR A 41 -24.00 19.86 -2.04
CA THR A 41 -23.76 18.42 -2.20
C THR A 41 -23.97 18.01 -3.65
N MET A 42 -23.07 17.16 -4.15
CA MET A 42 -23.18 16.52 -5.44
C MET A 42 -23.49 15.05 -5.24
N LYS A 43 -24.66 14.64 -5.71
CA LYS A 43 -25.04 13.26 -5.85
C LYS A 43 -24.35 12.66 -7.09
N VAL A 44 -23.52 11.65 -6.86
CA VAL A 44 -22.81 10.91 -7.89
C VAL A 44 -23.47 9.55 -8.02
N GLN A 45 -23.95 9.22 -9.21
CA GLN A 45 -24.45 7.88 -9.54
C GLN A 45 -23.59 7.27 -10.65
N LEU A 46 -23.00 6.11 -10.38
CA LEU A 46 -22.17 5.39 -11.35
C LEU A 46 -22.80 4.03 -11.65
N GLY A 47 -23.02 3.74 -12.93
CA GLY A 47 -23.58 2.45 -13.32
C GLY A 47 -23.41 2.09 -14.79
N GLY A 48 -24.10 1.01 -15.15
CA GLY A 48 -24.16 0.52 -16.53
C GLY A 48 -23.04 -0.45 -16.94
N PRO A 49 -23.04 -0.87 -18.23
CA PRO A 49 -22.10 -1.82 -18.82
C PRO A 49 -20.62 -1.63 -18.48
N LEU A 50 -20.14 -0.39 -18.36
CA LEU A 50 -18.73 -0.10 -18.05
C LEU A 50 -18.35 -0.58 -16.64
N LEU A 51 -19.14 -0.21 -15.63
CA LEU A 51 -18.95 -0.69 -14.27
C LEU A 51 -19.14 -2.21 -14.19
N ARG A 52 -20.17 -2.74 -14.86
CA ARG A 52 -20.43 -4.18 -14.96
C ARG A 52 -19.22 -4.92 -15.54
N ASN A 53 -18.67 -4.44 -16.64
CA ASN A 53 -17.52 -5.08 -17.29
C ASN A 53 -16.24 -4.95 -16.47
N GLY A 54 -16.03 -3.84 -15.74
CA GLY A 54 -14.94 -3.71 -14.78
C GLY A 54 -15.04 -4.72 -13.63
N LEU A 55 -16.25 -4.92 -13.10
CA LEU A 55 -16.53 -5.83 -11.99
C LEU A 55 -16.54 -7.32 -12.40
N LYS A 56 -16.81 -7.66 -13.67
CA LYS A 56 -16.78 -9.05 -14.16
C LYS A 56 -15.45 -9.78 -13.92
N TRP A 57 -14.34 -9.03 -13.87
CA TRP A 57 -13.01 -9.60 -13.63
C TRP A 57 -12.69 -9.77 -12.13
N CYS A 58 -13.53 -9.23 -11.25
CA CYS A 58 -13.36 -9.30 -9.81
C CYS A 58 -13.88 -10.65 -9.27
N LYS A 59 -12.96 -11.53 -8.86
CA LYS A 59 -13.29 -12.83 -8.23
C LYS A 59 -13.57 -12.71 -6.72
N ARG A 60 -13.57 -11.49 -6.17
CA ARG A 60 -13.66 -11.17 -4.74
C ARG A 60 -14.51 -9.91 -4.54
N PRO A 61 -15.07 -9.68 -3.34
CA PRO A 61 -15.70 -8.41 -3.01
C PRO A 61 -14.70 -7.27 -3.20
N VAL A 62 -15.14 -6.19 -3.83
CA VAL A 62 -14.31 -5.00 -4.09
C VAL A 62 -14.99 -3.78 -3.49
N CYS A 63 -14.18 -2.87 -2.97
CA CYS A 63 -14.64 -1.53 -2.64
C CYS A 63 -14.34 -0.60 -3.82
N ILE A 64 -15.24 0.34 -4.08
CA ILE A 64 -15.02 1.40 -5.07
C ILE A 64 -14.87 2.72 -4.35
N LYS A 65 -13.84 3.48 -4.73
CA LYS A 65 -13.63 4.87 -4.35
C LYS A 65 -13.62 5.73 -5.62
N ILE A 66 -14.35 6.84 -5.60
CA ILE A 66 -14.43 7.78 -6.73
C ILE A 66 -13.76 9.08 -6.30
N ASP A 67 -12.75 9.48 -7.07
CA ASP A 67 -12.11 10.79 -6.96
C ASP A 67 -12.53 11.63 -8.17
N ILE A 68 -12.95 12.88 -7.92
CA ILE A 68 -13.42 13.81 -8.95
C ILE A 68 -12.56 15.07 -8.89
N ASP A 69 -11.73 15.25 -9.91
CA ASP A 69 -10.90 16.43 -10.07
C ASP A 69 -11.57 17.41 -11.04
N PHE A 70 -11.72 18.66 -10.61
CA PHE A 70 -12.16 19.75 -11.49
C PHE A 70 -10.98 20.66 -11.84
N ASP A 71 -10.83 20.97 -13.12
CA ASP A 71 -9.90 21.99 -13.60
C ASP A 71 -10.71 23.28 -13.85
N HIS A 72 -10.61 24.27 -12.95
CA HIS A 72 -11.31 25.57 -13.08
C HIS A 72 -10.36 26.73 -12.78
N CYS A 73 -10.22 27.68 -13.71
CA CYS A 73 -9.57 28.99 -13.56
C CYS A 73 -8.41 29.07 -12.55
N ASN A 74 -7.38 28.22 -12.72
CA ASN A 74 -6.16 28.14 -11.91
C ASN A 74 -6.27 27.47 -10.53
N ALA A 75 -7.42 26.89 -10.17
CA ALA A 75 -7.59 26.06 -8.99
C ALA A 75 -7.92 24.61 -9.39
N LYS A 76 -7.31 23.66 -8.68
CA LYS A 76 -7.67 22.25 -8.75
C LYS A 76 -8.38 21.88 -7.46
N PHE A 77 -9.53 21.25 -7.58
CA PHE A 77 -10.25 20.71 -6.43
C PHE A 77 -10.57 19.24 -6.64
N ASN A 78 -10.45 18.47 -5.56
CA ASN A 78 -10.65 17.03 -5.51
C ASN A 78 -11.80 16.68 -4.55
N ALA A 79 -12.88 16.13 -5.10
CA ALA A 79 -13.99 15.58 -4.34
C ALA A 79 -13.83 14.06 -4.24
N VAL A 80 -13.95 13.52 -3.03
CA VAL A 80 -13.72 12.09 -2.74
C VAL A 80 -15.00 11.46 -2.22
N SER A 81 -15.44 10.36 -2.84
CA SER A 81 -16.59 9.58 -2.38
C SER A 81 -16.24 8.66 -1.21
N LYS A 82 -17.26 8.17 -0.52
CA LYS A 82 -17.16 7.03 0.41
C LYS A 82 -16.78 5.76 -0.34
N GLU A 83 -16.17 4.83 0.39
CA GLU A 83 -15.92 3.48 -0.10
C GLU A 83 -17.22 2.65 -0.08
N LEU A 84 -17.64 2.16 -1.25
CA LEU A 84 -18.82 1.27 -1.35
C LEU A 84 -18.40 -0.16 -1.69
N SER A 85 -18.86 -1.11 -0.87
CA SER A 85 -18.57 -2.54 -0.99
C SER A 85 -19.63 -3.25 -1.84
N PHE A 86 -19.22 -4.04 -2.84
CA PHE A 86 -20.15 -4.83 -3.65
C PHE A 86 -20.12 -6.32 -3.28
N PRO A 87 -21.28 -6.95 -2.97
CA PRO A 87 -21.35 -8.40 -2.81
C PRO A 87 -21.26 -9.12 -4.17
N LEU A 88 -20.63 -10.30 -4.19
CA LEU A 88 -20.41 -11.11 -5.39
C LEU A 88 -21.70 -11.62 -6.08
N ASN A 89 -22.83 -11.63 -5.37
CA ASN A 89 -24.03 -12.38 -5.78
C ASN A 89 -25.16 -11.56 -6.41
N ASN A 90 -24.96 -10.29 -6.77
CA ASN A 90 -26.00 -9.54 -7.47
C ASN A 90 -26.06 -9.94 -8.95
N THR A 91 -27.00 -10.83 -9.27
CA THR A 91 -27.27 -11.34 -10.63
C THR A 91 -28.35 -10.55 -11.38
N GLU A 92 -28.96 -9.55 -10.75
CA GLU A 92 -29.98 -8.72 -11.38
C GLU A 92 -29.50 -7.29 -11.68
N GLU A 93 -30.14 -6.68 -12.67
CA GLU A 93 -29.57 -5.72 -13.59
C GLU A 93 -29.21 -4.37 -12.96
N ALA A 94 -27.99 -3.92 -13.31
CA ALA A 94 -27.38 -2.61 -13.06
C ALA A 94 -26.76 -2.44 -11.66
N TYR A 95 -25.45 -2.71 -11.58
CA TYR A 95 -24.61 -2.10 -10.55
C TYR A 95 -24.80 -0.59 -10.59
N MET A 96 -25.38 -0.03 -9.53
CA MET A 96 -25.60 1.39 -9.36
C MET A 96 -24.97 1.80 -8.03
N PHE A 97 -23.85 2.49 -8.12
CA PHE A 97 -23.24 3.21 -7.01
C PHE A 97 -23.97 4.55 -6.87
N GLU A 98 -24.25 4.97 -5.65
CA GLU A 98 -24.82 6.27 -5.34
C GLU A 98 -24.15 6.83 -4.08
N ASP A 99 -23.63 8.06 -4.16
CA ASP A 99 -23.09 8.77 -3.00
C ASP A 99 -23.33 10.28 -3.10
N GLU A 100 -23.34 10.96 -1.96
CA GLU A 100 -23.40 12.43 -1.87
C GLU A 100 -22.04 12.95 -1.41
N VAL A 101 -21.39 13.74 -2.27
CA VAL A 101 -20.07 14.33 -1.99
C VAL A 101 -20.24 15.82 -1.76
N ALA A 102 -19.71 16.33 -0.65
CA ALA A 102 -19.71 17.76 -0.36
C ALA A 102 -18.78 18.49 -1.32
N LEU A 103 -19.27 19.59 -1.88
CA LEU A 103 -18.49 20.48 -2.73
C LEU A 103 -18.06 21.70 -1.89
N PRO A 104 -16.76 22.02 -1.83
CA PRO A 104 -16.29 23.01 -0.89
C PRO A 104 -16.47 24.47 -1.34
N TRP A 105 -16.91 24.74 -2.58
CA TRP A 105 -16.88 26.09 -3.16
C TRP A 105 -18.23 26.49 -3.78
N PRO A 106 -18.93 27.50 -3.22
CA PRO A 106 -20.16 28.06 -3.80
C PRO A 106 -19.93 28.83 -5.12
N GLU A 107 -18.75 29.41 -5.30
CA GLU A 107 -18.40 30.32 -6.41
C GLU A 107 -18.28 29.63 -7.78
N PHE A 108 -18.10 28.30 -7.80
CA PHE A 108 -17.93 27.49 -9.00
C PHE A 108 -19.12 27.62 -10.00
N TYR A 109 -20.30 28.03 -9.53
CA TYR A 109 -21.54 27.98 -10.31
C TYR A 109 -22.11 29.36 -10.71
N LEU A 110 -21.54 30.45 -10.20
CA LEU A 110 -22.05 31.80 -10.49
C LEU A 110 -21.55 32.36 -11.83
N THR A 111 -20.42 31.87 -12.37
CA THR A 111 -19.68 32.59 -13.43
C THR A 111 -19.36 31.81 -14.70
N THR A 112 -19.43 30.48 -14.76
CA THR A 112 -19.04 29.72 -15.97
C THR A 112 -20.14 28.80 -16.52
N ALA A 113 -20.26 28.77 -17.85
CA ALA A 113 -21.22 27.93 -18.57
C ALA A 113 -20.79 26.46 -18.66
N SER A 114 -19.51 26.14 -18.40
CA SER A 114 -19.02 24.76 -18.30
C SER A 114 -17.66 24.63 -17.63
N SER A 115 -17.41 23.52 -16.93
CA SER A 115 -16.13 23.13 -16.31
C SER A 115 -15.69 21.75 -16.80
N ARG A 116 -14.39 21.52 -16.95
CA ARG A 116 -13.84 20.18 -17.27
C ARG A 116 -13.35 19.49 -16.01
N GLY A 117 -13.42 18.17 -15.99
CA GLY A 117 -12.92 17.38 -14.88
C GLY A 117 -12.49 15.98 -15.28
N THR A 118 -11.82 15.31 -14.36
CA THR A 118 -11.43 13.91 -14.45
C THR A 118 -12.08 13.15 -13.32
N LEU A 119 -12.82 12.09 -13.65
CA LEU A 119 -13.34 11.14 -12.68
C LEU A 119 -12.41 9.93 -12.68
N THR A 120 -11.94 9.55 -11.50
CA THR A 120 -11.09 8.39 -11.29
C THR A 120 -11.83 7.42 -10.38
N CYS A 121 -12.13 6.23 -10.90
CA CYS A 121 -12.72 5.13 -10.16
C CYS A 121 -11.60 4.15 -9.77
N GLN A 122 -11.38 4.00 -8.47
CA GLN A 122 -10.41 3.07 -7.91
C GLN A 122 -11.12 1.82 -7.37
N LEU A 123 -10.75 0.65 -7.91
CA LEU A 123 -11.18 -0.64 -7.36
C LEU A 123 -10.18 -1.08 -6.28
N LEU A 124 -10.62 -1.06 -5.03
CA LEU A 124 -9.85 -1.50 -3.88
C LEU A 124 -10.12 -3.00 -3.67
N ASP A 125 -9.08 -3.82 -3.87
CA ASP A 125 -9.10 -5.24 -3.51
C ASP A 125 -9.04 -5.36 -1.99
N ARG A 126 -10.21 -5.53 -1.36
CA ARG A 126 -10.24 -6.09 -0.01
C ARG A 126 -9.99 -7.58 -0.16
N SER A 127 -8.73 -7.99 0.01
CA SER A 127 -8.45 -9.36 0.44
C SER A 127 -9.35 -9.63 1.64
N ALA A 128 -10.32 -10.53 1.47
CA ALA A 128 -11.42 -10.79 2.40
C ALA A 128 -11.05 -10.53 3.87
N SER A 129 -11.51 -9.41 4.41
CA SER A 129 -11.74 -9.25 5.83
C SER A 129 -13.26 -9.21 6.03
N ALA A 130 -13.85 -10.39 5.82
CA ALA A 130 -14.79 -10.91 6.80
C ALA A 130 -14.00 -11.91 7.67
N THR A 131 -12.85 -11.51 8.18
CA THR A 131 -12.40 -12.00 9.48
C THR A 131 -13.38 -11.38 10.47
N LEU A 132 -13.92 -12.18 11.39
CA LEU A 132 -14.58 -11.62 12.56
C LEU A 132 -13.64 -10.54 13.10
N SER A 133 -14.07 -9.26 13.11
CA SER A 133 -13.25 -8.12 13.52
C SER A 133 -12.60 -8.33 14.89
N ASP A 134 -13.20 -9.22 15.67
CA ASP A 134 -12.83 -9.58 17.03
C ASP A 134 -11.49 -10.33 17.11
N ASP A 135 -11.10 -11.12 16.10
CA ASP A 135 -9.83 -11.88 16.16
C ASP A 135 -8.63 -10.95 16.02
N VAL A 136 -8.69 -10.01 15.06
CA VAL A 136 -7.66 -8.99 14.86
C VAL A 136 -7.60 -8.05 16.06
N ALA A 137 -8.75 -7.65 16.60
CA ALA A 137 -8.83 -6.83 17.81
C ALA A 137 -8.22 -7.56 19.03
N THR A 138 -8.48 -8.86 19.16
CA THR A 138 -7.95 -9.69 20.24
C THR A 138 -6.43 -9.85 20.14
N SER A 139 -5.89 -10.23 18.99
CA SER A 139 -4.43 -10.34 18.79
C SER A 139 -3.72 -9.01 18.99
N LYS A 140 -4.32 -7.91 18.52
CA LYS A 140 -3.81 -6.56 18.73
C LYS A 140 -3.77 -6.22 20.23
N LYS A 141 -4.83 -6.54 20.97
CA LYS A 141 -4.88 -6.35 22.42
C LYS A 141 -3.83 -7.20 23.14
N ILE A 142 -3.68 -8.49 22.78
CA ILE A 142 -2.67 -9.38 23.38
C ILE A 142 -1.27 -8.80 23.27
N LEU A 143 -0.91 -8.24 22.10
CA LEU A 143 0.40 -7.61 21.89
C LEU A 143 0.55 -6.31 22.71
N HIS A 144 -0.39 -5.38 22.58
CA HIS A 144 -0.24 -4.04 23.19
C HIS A 144 -0.36 -4.06 24.71
N ASP A 145 -1.26 -4.86 25.26
CA ASP A 145 -1.45 -5.02 26.70
C ASP A 145 -0.45 -6.03 27.30
N LYS A 146 0.40 -6.65 26.47
CA LYS A 146 1.43 -7.64 26.86
C LYS A 146 0.84 -8.81 27.66
N ILE A 147 -0.34 -9.28 27.23
CA ILE A 147 -1.12 -10.28 27.98
C ILE A 147 -0.41 -11.62 27.94
N ARG A 148 0.24 -12.00 29.05
CA ARG A 148 0.92 -13.30 29.25
C ARG A 148 2.12 -13.53 28.33
N CYS A 149 2.90 -12.49 28.05
CA CYS A 149 4.18 -12.64 27.34
C CYS A 149 5.09 -13.67 28.04
N ASP A 150 5.63 -14.60 27.27
CA ASP A 150 6.50 -15.68 27.74
C ASP A 150 7.93 -15.59 27.16
N PHE A 151 8.17 -14.59 26.30
CA PHE A 151 9.43 -14.36 25.61
C PHE A 151 9.70 -12.87 25.40
N ALA A 152 10.93 -12.50 25.04
CA ALA A 152 11.27 -11.15 24.61
C ALA A 152 12.24 -11.12 23.43
N LEU A 153 12.01 -10.22 22.49
CA LEU A 153 12.99 -9.87 21.46
C LEU A 153 13.77 -8.64 21.93
N ILE A 154 15.09 -8.71 21.86
CA ILE A 154 15.98 -7.61 22.26
C ILE A 154 16.44 -6.91 20.99
N ALA A 155 16.09 -5.63 20.84
CA ALA A 155 16.52 -4.80 19.71
C ALA A 155 18.01 -4.46 19.81
N GLU A 156 18.61 -3.93 18.73
CA GLU A 156 20.04 -3.59 18.67
C GLU A 156 20.49 -2.61 19.76
N ASN A 157 19.60 -1.72 20.19
CA ASN A 157 19.84 -0.79 21.29
C ASN A 157 19.78 -1.45 22.69
N GLY A 158 19.64 -2.78 22.76
CA GLY A 158 19.51 -3.55 24.00
C GLY A 158 18.12 -3.52 24.63
N LYS A 159 17.13 -2.86 24.01
CA LYS A 159 15.80 -2.77 24.58
C LYS A 159 15.03 -4.08 24.39
N SER A 160 14.53 -4.60 25.50
CA SER A 160 13.71 -5.81 25.54
C SER A 160 12.24 -5.50 25.21
N ILE A 161 11.69 -6.24 24.25
CA ILE A 161 10.32 -6.10 23.75
C ILE A 161 9.58 -7.43 24.01
N PRO A 162 8.70 -7.47 25.04
CA PRO A 162 7.96 -8.68 25.40
C PRO A 162 7.03 -9.14 24.28
N CYS A 163 6.98 -10.46 24.05
CA CYS A 163 6.18 -11.10 23.03
C CYS A 163 5.82 -12.55 23.43
N HIS A 164 5.34 -13.32 22.45
CA HIS A 164 4.84 -14.67 22.66
C HIS A 164 5.50 -15.65 21.71
N THR A 165 6.08 -16.72 22.25
CA THR A 165 6.70 -17.80 21.47
C THR A 165 5.74 -18.39 20.45
N SER A 166 4.45 -18.53 20.80
CA SER A 166 3.41 -19.11 19.95
C SER A 166 3.18 -18.34 18.65
N PHE A 167 3.19 -17.01 18.71
CA PHE A 167 3.06 -16.15 17.51
C PHE A 167 4.33 -16.15 16.67
N LEU A 168 5.51 -16.20 17.30
CA LEU A 168 6.76 -16.28 16.54
C LEU A 168 6.88 -17.64 15.81
N ALA A 169 6.59 -18.73 16.51
CA ALA A 169 6.69 -20.10 16.00
C ALA A 169 5.65 -20.43 14.93
N SER A 170 4.44 -19.87 15.00
CA SER A 170 3.39 -20.10 13.99
C SER A 170 3.74 -19.48 12.62
N HIS A 171 4.61 -18.46 12.61
CA HIS A 171 5.00 -17.73 11.41
C HIS A 171 6.41 -18.05 10.91
N SER A 172 7.23 -18.76 11.69
CA SER A 172 8.61 -19.06 11.38
C SER A 172 9.01 -20.44 11.86
N LYS A 173 9.47 -21.30 10.93
CA LYS A 173 10.07 -22.59 11.29
C LYS A 173 11.39 -22.42 12.03
N VAL A 174 12.10 -21.31 11.82
CA VAL A 174 13.35 -21.00 12.51
C VAL A 174 13.05 -20.73 13.99
N PHE A 175 12.06 -19.89 14.30
CA PHE A 175 11.64 -19.65 15.68
C PHE A 175 11.05 -20.91 16.33
N LEU A 176 10.23 -21.68 15.61
CA LEU A 176 9.71 -22.94 16.13
C LEU A 176 10.85 -23.86 16.59
N ARG A 177 11.85 -24.10 15.73
CA ARG A 177 13.01 -24.91 16.08
C ARG A 177 13.79 -24.31 17.24
N MET A 178 14.00 -22.99 17.24
CA MET A 178 14.72 -22.29 18.32
C MET A 178 14.09 -22.58 19.70
N PHE A 179 12.77 -22.63 19.79
CA PHE A 179 12.06 -22.90 21.05
C PHE A 179 11.92 -24.38 21.40
N GLU A 180 11.88 -25.27 20.40
CA GLU A 180 11.82 -26.72 20.61
C GLU A 180 13.17 -27.32 21.02
N THR A 181 14.26 -26.69 20.60
CA THR A 181 15.62 -27.10 20.98
C THR A 181 16.02 -26.53 22.34
N ASP A 182 16.84 -27.26 23.11
CA ASP A 182 17.34 -26.86 24.43
C ASP A 182 18.47 -25.80 24.35
N CYS A 183 18.27 -24.81 23.47
CA CYS A 183 19.17 -23.71 23.17
C CYS A 183 19.13 -22.64 24.27
N LYS A 184 20.17 -21.79 24.31
CA LYS A 184 20.34 -20.75 25.33
C LYS A 184 19.14 -19.80 25.37
N GLU A 185 18.63 -19.47 24.19
CA GLU A 185 17.49 -18.60 23.95
C GLU A 185 16.21 -19.13 24.60
N ALA A 186 15.95 -20.44 24.49
CA ALA A 186 14.80 -21.07 25.13
C ALA A 186 14.90 -21.03 26.66
N LYS A 187 16.12 -21.09 27.21
CA LYS A 187 16.39 -21.01 28.66
C LYS A 187 16.30 -19.58 29.19
N GLU A 188 16.84 -18.62 28.44
CA GLU A 188 16.86 -17.20 28.81
C GLU A 188 15.53 -16.49 28.55
N LYS A 189 14.64 -17.10 27.75
CA LYS A 189 13.36 -16.54 27.32
C LYS A 189 13.51 -15.17 26.64
N ALA A 190 14.65 -14.94 26.02
CA ALA A 190 14.95 -13.74 25.28
C ALA A 190 15.91 -14.02 24.13
N TYR A 191 15.84 -13.21 23.09
CA TYR A 191 16.73 -13.34 21.93
C TYR A 191 17.10 -11.99 21.34
N GLN A 192 18.38 -11.80 21.05
CA GLN A 192 18.93 -10.58 20.46
C GLN A 192 18.73 -10.59 18.95
N MET A 193 18.04 -9.57 18.43
CA MET A 193 17.86 -9.32 17.01
C MET A 193 18.80 -8.23 16.52
N ARG A 194 19.15 -8.30 15.23
CA ARG A 194 19.83 -7.24 14.48
C ARG A 194 18.80 -6.35 13.80
N LEU A 195 17.92 -5.79 14.62
CA LEU A 195 16.84 -4.91 14.22
C LEU A 195 16.80 -3.69 15.14
N THR A 196 16.44 -2.55 14.57
CA THR A 196 16.03 -1.39 15.33
C THR A 196 14.81 -1.69 16.19
N GLU A 197 14.62 -0.90 17.25
CA GLU A 197 13.45 -1.07 18.11
C GLU A 197 12.15 -0.95 17.31
N GLU A 198 12.10 0.01 16.39
CA GLU A 198 10.98 0.29 15.51
C GLU A 198 10.71 -0.91 14.58
N ALA A 199 11.75 -1.51 14.01
CA ALA A 199 11.61 -2.70 13.16
C ALA A 199 11.17 -3.93 13.95
N VAL A 200 11.64 -4.15 15.18
CA VAL A 200 11.12 -5.26 16.03
C VAL A 200 9.64 -5.06 16.33
N ASN A 201 9.22 -3.83 16.65
CA ASN A 201 7.80 -3.55 16.86
C ASN A 201 6.99 -3.81 15.58
N ALA A 202 7.44 -3.30 14.43
CA ALA A 202 6.78 -3.51 13.15
C ALA A 202 6.66 -5.00 12.77
N LEU A 203 7.72 -5.79 13.03
CA LEU A 203 7.70 -7.24 12.88
C LEU A 203 6.59 -7.86 13.73
N LEU A 204 6.52 -7.51 15.02
CA LEU A 204 5.48 -8.03 15.92
C LEU A 204 4.06 -7.61 15.48
N LYS A 205 3.84 -6.37 15.02
CA LYS A 205 2.54 -5.97 14.48
C LYS A 205 2.12 -6.85 13.30
N PHE A 206 3.06 -7.16 12.40
CA PHE A 206 2.78 -8.07 11.29
C PHE A 206 2.45 -9.49 11.77
N LEU A 207 3.23 -10.04 12.70
CA LEU A 207 3.02 -11.40 13.19
C LEU A 207 1.71 -11.58 13.96
N TYR A 208 1.21 -10.53 14.62
CA TYR A 208 -0.02 -10.63 15.41
C TYR A 208 -1.27 -10.31 14.58
N TYR A 209 -1.18 -9.34 13.67
CA TYR A 209 -2.36 -8.83 12.97
C TYR A 209 -2.08 -8.34 11.55
N SER A 210 -0.99 -8.78 10.92
CA SER A 210 -0.66 -8.55 9.50
C SER A 210 -0.59 -7.08 9.08
N ASP A 211 -0.22 -6.20 10.02
CA ASP A 211 -0.02 -4.78 9.77
C ASP A 211 1.38 -4.52 9.17
N LEU A 212 1.41 -3.68 8.13
CA LEU A 212 2.62 -3.27 7.40
C LEU A 212 2.75 -1.74 7.31
N ASP A 213 1.93 -0.98 8.02
CA ASP A 213 1.88 0.48 7.89
C ASP A 213 3.24 1.12 8.20
N ASP A 214 3.94 0.63 9.24
CA ASP A 214 5.28 1.13 9.58
C ASP A 214 6.27 0.92 8.41
N ALA A 215 6.24 -0.25 7.78
CA ALA A 215 7.08 -0.53 6.61
C ALA A 215 6.67 0.32 5.40
N ILE A 216 5.37 0.43 5.12
CA ILE A 216 4.83 1.21 4.00
C ILE A 216 5.25 2.68 4.07
N ASN A 217 5.36 3.21 5.28
CA ASN A 217 5.67 4.61 5.55
C ASN A 217 7.16 4.87 5.81
N ASN A 218 7.96 3.84 6.08
CA ASN A 218 9.38 3.97 6.37
C ASN A 218 10.22 2.95 5.55
N PRO A 219 11.00 3.42 4.56
CA PRO A 219 11.89 2.56 3.77
C PRO A 219 12.91 1.78 4.61
N SER A 220 13.53 2.39 5.62
CA SER A 220 14.52 1.69 6.46
C SER A 220 13.91 0.49 7.17
N ILE A 221 12.73 0.67 7.79
CA ILE A 221 11.99 -0.44 8.41
C ILE A 221 11.63 -1.50 7.37
N SER A 222 11.22 -1.11 6.17
CA SER A 222 10.92 -2.06 5.09
C SER A 222 12.11 -2.95 4.74
N LEU A 223 13.32 -2.39 4.66
CA LEU A 223 14.52 -3.16 4.33
C LEU A 223 14.88 -4.12 5.46
N GLU A 224 14.91 -3.62 6.69
CA GLU A 224 15.17 -4.42 7.89
C GLU A 224 14.20 -5.61 7.95
N LEU A 225 12.89 -5.36 7.83
CA LEU A 225 11.89 -6.42 7.84
C LEU A 225 12.05 -7.41 6.69
N LEU A 226 12.45 -6.96 5.49
CA LEU A 226 12.68 -7.85 4.36
C LEU A 226 13.86 -8.78 4.65
N GLN A 227 14.91 -8.27 5.30
CA GLN A 227 16.09 -9.03 5.68
C GLN A 227 15.76 -10.11 6.70
N VAL A 228 15.11 -9.76 7.81
CA VAL A 228 14.73 -10.76 8.82
C VAL A 228 13.62 -11.69 8.34
N ALA A 229 12.72 -11.25 7.46
CA ALA A 229 11.72 -12.16 6.90
C ALA A 229 12.36 -13.31 6.13
N HIS A 230 13.43 -13.04 5.40
CA HIS A 230 14.21 -14.07 4.72
C HIS A 230 15.04 -14.91 5.72
N GLU A 231 15.79 -14.25 6.61
CA GLU A 231 16.67 -14.92 7.59
C GLU A 231 15.91 -15.90 8.49
N TYR A 232 14.72 -15.51 8.96
CA TYR A 232 13.89 -16.33 9.84
C TYR A 232 12.80 -17.12 9.10
N ASP A 233 12.84 -17.21 7.76
CA ASP A 233 11.86 -17.97 6.94
C ASP A 233 10.40 -17.57 7.24
N ILE A 234 10.13 -16.27 7.34
CA ILE A 234 8.78 -15.69 7.52
C ILE A 234 8.18 -15.41 6.14
N LEU A 235 7.85 -16.49 5.42
CA LEU A 235 7.46 -16.46 4.00
C LEU A 235 6.33 -15.47 3.67
N LEU A 236 5.35 -15.30 4.55
CA LEU A 236 4.23 -14.38 4.32
C LEU A 236 4.69 -12.91 4.37
N LEU A 237 5.56 -12.56 5.31
CA LEU A 237 6.12 -11.22 5.42
C LEU A 237 7.01 -10.91 4.21
N GLU A 238 7.90 -11.84 3.85
CA GLU A 238 8.81 -11.69 2.73
C GLU A 238 8.03 -11.45 1.42
N LYS A 239 7.02 -12.28 1.13
CA LYS A 239 6.17 -12.13 -0.05
C LYS A 239 5.39 -10.82 -0.05
N ALA A 240 4.89 -10.38 1.11
CA ALA A 240 4.14 -9.15 1.23
C ALA A 240 5.04 -7.92 0.97
N LEU A 241 6.23 -7.89 1.56
CA LEU A 241 7.21 -6.82 1.37
C LEU A 241 7.74 -6.77 -0.07
N LYS A 242 8.08 -7.91 -0.69
CA LYS A 242 8.48 -7.97 -2.10
C LYS A 242 7.41 -7.37 -3.01
N ARG A 243 6.15 -7.78 -2.82
CA ARG A 243 5.01 -7.26 -3.59
C ARG A 243 4.78 -5.77 -3.35
N MET A 244 4.91 -5.32 -2.10
CA MET A 244 4.78 -3.91 -1.73
C MET A 244 5.85 -3.08 -2.45
N LEU A 245 7.12 -3.46 -2.30
CA LEU A 245 8.25 -2.75 -2.91
C LEU A 245 8.09 -2.68 -4.42
N LEU A 246 7.85 -3.80 -5.12
CA LEU A 246 7.67 -3.78 -6.59
C LEU A 246 6.60 -2.79 -7.08
N ARG A 247 5.55 -2.57 -6.28
CA ARG A 247 4.42 -1.67 -6.60
C ARG A 247 4.67 -0.20 -6.25
N LYS A 248 5.68 0.14 -5.45
CA LYS A 248 5.99 1.53 -5.10
C LYS A 248 6.47 2.32 -6.32
N SER A 249 6.12 3.60 -6.40
CA SER A 249 6.65 4.53 -7.42
C SER A 249 8.13 4.80 -7.14
N SER A 250 8.89 5.20 -8.17
CA SER A 250 10.32 5.52 -8.04
C SER A 250 10.58 6.64 -7.01
N ASP A 251 9.63 7.54 -6.81
CA ASP A 251 9.75 8.68 -5.88
C ASP A 251 9.79 8.23 -4.41
N TRP A 252 9.14 7.12 -4.08
CA TRP A 252 9.07 6.60 -2.71
C TRP A 252 10.43 6.11 -2.19
N TYR A 253 11.33 5.71 -3.09
CA TYR A 253 12.64 5.20 -2.73
C TYR A 253 13.60 6.35 -2.47
N ASP A 254 14.20 6.47 -1.29
CA ASP A 254 15.39 7.29 -1.15
C ASP A 254 16.62 6.61 -1.80
N THR A 255 17.66 7.40 -2.05
CA THR A 255 18.85 6.94 -2.79
C THR A 255 19.60 5.86 -2.02
N ASP A 256 19.76 6.03 -0.71
CA ASP A 256 20.52 5.08 0.10
C ASP A 256 19.77 3.76 0.22
N PHE A 257 18.47 3.80 0.48
CA PHE A 257 17.61 2.61 0.51
C PHE A 257 17.69 1.80 -0.77
N VAL A 258 17.60 2.44 -1.95
CA VAL A 258 17.59 1.68 -3.22
C VAL A 258 18.94 1.03 -3.52
N VAL A 259 20.05 1.63 -3.10
CA VAL A 259 21.39 1.03 -3.20
C VAL A 259 21.49 -0.19 -2.29
N HIS A 260 21.06 -0.08 -1.04
CA HIS A 260 21.05 -1.21 -0.11
C HIS A 260 20.10 -2.33 -0.56
N LEU A 261 18.93 -1.98 -1.10
CA LEU A 261 17.99 -2.95 -1.67
C LEU A 261 18.62 -3.70 -2.85
N PHE A 262 19.34 -2.99 -3.73
CA PHE A 262 20.07 -3.62 -4.82
C PHE A 262 21.13 -4.60 -4.30
N GLN A 263 21.98 -4.17 -3.36
CA GLN A 263 23.01 -5.02 -2.75
C GLN A 263 22.41 -6.29 -2.15
N TYR A 264 21.32 -6.14 -1.41
CA TYR A 264 20.64 -7.26 -0.78
C TYR A 264 20.03 -8.22 -1.81
N ALA A 265 19.28 -7.68 -2.78
CA ALA A 265 18.66 -8.47 -3.84
C ALA A 265 19.66 -9.16 -4.78
N LEU A 266 20.87 -8.61 -4.93
CA LEU A 266 21.91 -9.21 -5.76
C LEU A 266 22.48 -10.50 -5.14
N LYS A 267 22.49 -10.60 -3.80
CA LYS A 267 23.08 -11.72 -3.05
C LYS A 267 22.14 -12.91 -2.87
N LEU A 268 20.86 -12.74 -3.19
CA LEU A 268 19.82 -13.73 -2.91
C LEU A 268 19.15 -14.25 -4.18
N GLU A 269 18.97 -15.57 -4.22
CA GLU A 269 18.21 -16.23 -5.27
C GLU A 269 16.70 -15.96 -5.09
N GLY A 270 15.98 -15.69 -6.19
CA GLY A 270 14.55 -15.37 -6.14
C GLY A 270 14.24 -13.90 -5.87
N TYR A 271 15.25 -13.02 -5.87
CA TYR A 271 15.12 -11.56 -5.67
C TYR A 271 15.38 -10.76 -6.96
N GLU A 272 15.38 -11.42 -8.12
CA GLU A 272 15.71 -10.84 -9.42
C GLU A 272 14.79 -9.67 -9.78
N ASP A 273 13.49 -9.79 -9.53
CA ASP A 273 12.51 -8.73 -9.77
C ASP A 273 12.84 -7.46 -8.95
N LEU A 274 13.28 -7.63 -7.70
CA LEU A 274 13.65 -6.51 -6.84
C LEU A 274 14.97 -5.89 -7.29
N LYS A 275 15.93 -6.72 -7.72
CA LYS A 275 17.19 -6.24 -8.33
C LYS A 275 16.91 -5.40 -9.57
N GLU A 276 16.07 -5.88 -10.48
CA GLU A 276 15.67 -5.13 -11.68
C GLU A 276 14.94 -3.83 -11.34
N LYS A 277 14.01 -3.88 -10.37
CA LYS A 277 13.31 -2.69 -9.87
C LYS A 277 14.28 -1.67 -9.29
N ALA A 278 15.23 -2.09 -8.47
CA ALA A 278 16.22 -1.22 -7.86
C ALA A 278 17.10 -0.55 -8.93
N VAL A 279 17.62 -1.31 -9.90
CA VAL A 279 18.38 -0.76 -11.04
C VAL A 279 17.56 0.27 -11.81
N LYS A 280 16.28 -0.02 -12.08
CA LYS A 280 15.40 0.93 -12.78
C LYS A 280 15.25 2.24 -12.01
N VAL A 281 15.05 2.17 -10.69
CA VAL A 281 14.91 3.36 -9.84
C VAL A 281 16.23 4.14 -9.75
N ILE A 282 17.35 3.43 -9.59
CA ILE A 282 18.71 4.02 -9.60
C ILE A 282 18.97 4.79 -10.90
N ARG A 283 18.62 4.21 -12.06
CA ARG A 283 18.75 4.89 -13.36
C ARG A 283 17.92 6.17 -13.44
N THR A 284 16.73 6.22 -12.82
CA THR A 284 15.92 7.44 -12.78
C THR A 284 16.45 8.50 -11.82
N LYS A 285 17.35 8.13 -10.91
CA LYS A 285 17.93 9.00 -9.87
C LYS A 285 19.45 9.12 -10.01
N SER A 286 19.99 9.01 -11.24
CA SER A 286 21.42 8.89 -11.46
C SER A 286 22.24 10.08 -10.94
N GLU A 287 21.69 11.28 -10.99
CA GLU A 287 22.35 12.50 -10.51
C GLU A 287 22.49 12.52 -8.97
N SER A 288 21.52 11.98 -8.23
CA SER A 288 21.56 11.94 -6.77
C SER A 288 22.42 10.83 -6.20
N LEU A 289 22.88 9.88 -7.03
CA LEU A 289 23.78 8.79 -6.61
C LEU A 289 25.19 9.29 -6.29
N TYR A 290 25.65 10.36 -6.96
CA TYR A 290 27.02 10.86 -6.80
C TYR A 290 27.30 11.41 -5.39
N GLY A 291 26.26 11.75 -4.62
CA GLY A 291 26.37 12.19 -3.22
C GLY A 291 25.86 11.17 -2.21
N SER A 292 25.57 9.94 -2.62
CA SER A 292 25.03 8.91 -1.72
C SER A 292 26.14 8.21 -0.96
N ALA A 293 26.10 8.29 0.37
CA ALA A 293 27.03 7.59 1.24
C ALA A 293 26.93 6.06 1.05
N ALA A 294 25.72 5.54 0.80
CA ALA A 294 25.51 4.12 0.51
C ALA A 294 26.18 3.69 -0.79
N CYS A 295 26.16 4.55 -1.82
CA CYS A 295 26.84 4.30 -3.09
C CYS A 295 28.36 4.27 -2.90
N ASP A 296 28.93 5.25 -2.19
CA ASP A 296 30.35 5.27 -1.87
C ASP A 296 30.78 4.04 -1.06
N GLN A 297 29.97 3.65 -0.07
CA GLN A 297 30.20 2.46 0.74
C GLN A 297 30.12 1.18 -0.09
N LEU A 298 29.17 1.08 -1.03
CA LEU A 298 29.07 -0.04 -1.97
C LEU A 298 30.37 -0.24 -2.75
N PHE A 299 30.90 0.81 -3.38
CA PHE A 299 32.12 0.67 -4.18
C PHE A 299 33.36 0.41 -3.33
N LYS A 300 33.35 0.79 -2.05
CA LYS A 300 34.46 0.57 -1.12
C LYS A 300 34.45 -0.83 -0.51
N GLU A 301 33.30 -1.30 -0.04
CA GLU A 301 33.17 -2.54 0.74
C GLU A 301 32.77 -3.75 -0.11
N ASP A 302 32.06 -3.52 -1.23
CA ASP A 302 31.59 -4.57 -2.13
C ASP A 302 31.78 -4.15 -3.60
N PRO A 303 33.05 -4.03 -4.06
CA PRO A 303 33.36 -3.52 -5.39
C PRO A 303 32.81 -4.39 -6.51
N GLU A 304 32.61 -5.69 -6.28
CA GLU A 304 32.00 -6.59 -7.28
C GLU A 304 30.53 -6.24 -7.50
N SER A 305 29.75 -6.06 -6.43
CA SER A 305 28.38 -5.57 -6.54
C SER A 305 28.32 -4.19 -7.20
N GLY A 306 29.29 -3.31 -6.91
CA GLY A 306 29.42 -1.99 -7.53
C GLY A 306 29.66 -2.07 -9.04
N LYS A 307 30.55 -2.95 -9.50
CA LYS A 307 30.79 -3.21 -10.93
C LYS A 307 29.53 -3.74 -11.62
N VAL A 308 28.82 -4.67 -10.98
CA VAL A 308 27.55 -5.20 -11.52
C VAL A 308 26.52 -4.09 -11.66
N LEU A 309 26.36 -3.24 -10.63
CA LEU A 309 25.46 -2.09 -10.70
C LEU A 309 25.82 -1.16 -11.86
N PHE A 310 27.10 -0.80 -11.98
CA PHE A 310 27.60 0.06 -13.05
C PHE A 310 27.29 -0.52 -14.44
N LEU A 311 27.57 -1.81 -14.65
CA LEU A 311 27.27 -2.50 -15.91
C LEU A 311 25.77 -2.53 -16.22
N LEU A 312 24.92 -2.77 -15.22
CA LEU A 312 23.46 -2.81 -15.39
C LEU A 312 22.88 -1.43 -15.68
N CYS A 313 23.47 -0.35 -15.14
CA CYS A 313 23.07 1.02 -15.43
C CYS A 313 23.47 1.46 -16.85
N LEU A 314 24.54 0.92 -17.43
CA LEU A 314 24.99 1.23 -18.80
C LEU A 314 24.19 0.50 -19.90
N ARG A 315 23.57 -0.63 -19.58
CA ARG A 315 22.72 -1.36 -20.53
C ARG A 315 21.43 -0.56 -20.77
N LYS A 316 21.31 0.03 -21.97
CA LYS A 316 20.15 0.83 -22.37
C LYS A 316 18.87 0.01 -22.32
#